data_AF-A0A970BUA9-F1
#
_entry.id   AF-A0A970BUA9-F1
#
_cell.length_a   1.000
_cell.length_b   1.000
_cell.length_c   1.000
_cell.angle_alpha   90.00
_cell.angle_beta   90.00
_cell.angle_gamma   90.00
#
_symmetry.space_group_name_H-M   'P 1'
#
loop_
_entity.id
_entity.type
_entity.pdbx_description
1 polymer ?
#
loop_
_entity_poly.entity_id
_entity_poly.type
_entity_poly.pdbx_seq_one_letter_code
_entity_poly.pdbx_strand_id
1 'polypeptide(L)'
;MPRSQRFQALAERPIQKDTMVHEWPEVGLIVADSPLDPRPSLTIRDGVVVEMDGVPRAEMDLLDLFIADHALDLAVAPEAMATTSEAIARMLVDVDVPRAEIVRLVSGCTAAKLVEIVRHLDVLEMMAAFRKMRVRRTPANQAHVTNRREHPALLAADAAEAALRGFAENETTVGVARYAPLSALAILVGSQVGRGGVLTQCAVEEGVSLR
;
A
#
# COMPACT_ATOMS: atom_id res chain seq x y z
N MET A 1 32.47 -7.31 -35.51
CA MET A 1 33.29 -6.92 -34.34
C MET A 1 33.24 -8.05 -33.32
N PRO A 2 34.37 -8.54 -32.80
CA PRO A 2 34.34 -9.56 -31.74
C PRO A 2 33.64 -8.97 -30.51
N ARG A 3 32.55 -9.60 -30.06
CA ARG A 3 31.80 -9.17 -28.86
C ARG A 3 32.62 -9.52 -27.62
N SER A 4 32.72 -8.59 -26.68
CA SER A 4 33.38 -8.83 -25.39
C SER A 4 32.70 -9.98 -24.65
N GLN A 5 33.46 -10.99 -24.23
CA GLN A 5 32.94 -12.13 -23.45
C GLN A 5 32.28 -11.68 -22.14
N ARG A 6 32.79 -10.61 -21.52
CA ARG A 6 32.16 -10.00 -20.34
C ARG A 6 30.73 -9.54 -20.63
N PHE A 7 30.50 -8.90 -21.78
CA PHE A 7 29.16 -8.43 -22.15
C PHE A 7 28.22 -9.56 -22.55
N GLN A 8 28.75 -10.67 -23.09
CA GLN A 8 27.95 -11.88 -23.31
C GLN A 8 27.45 -12.45 -21.98
N ALA A 9 28.33 -12.61 -20.98
CA ALA A 9 27.94 -13.07 -19.65
C ALA A 9 26.97 -12.10 -18.94
N LEU A 10 27.11 -10.78 -19.14
CA LEU A 10 26.18 -9.80 -18.59
C LEU A 10 24.80 -9.87 -19.24
N ALA A 11 24.73 -10.11 -20.55
CA ALA A 11 23.48 -10.20 -21.31
C ALA A 11 22.65 -11.44 -20.93
N GLU A 12 23.29 -12.50 -20.45
CA GLU A 12 22.64 -13.75 -20.03
C GLU A 12 22.13 -13.72 -18.58
N ARG A 13 22.44 -12.67 -17.81
CA ARG A 13 22.00 -12.56 -16.42
C ARG A 13 20.47 -12.50 -16.33
N PRO A 14 19.83 -13.15 -15.32
CA PRO A 14 18.38 -13.14 -15.16
C PRO A 14 17.74 -11.74 -15.16
N ILE A 15 18.41 -10.73 -14.58
CA ILE A 15 17.93 -9.34 -14.56
C ILE A 15 17.65 -8.76 -15.95
N GLN A 16 18.30 -9.27 -17.00
CA GLN A 16 18.08 -8.82 -18.37
C GLN A 16 16.77 -9.34 -18.99
N LYS A 17 16.08 -10.24 -18.28
CA LYS A 17 14.73 -10.69 -18.65
C LYS A 17 13.63 -9.79 -18.06
N ASP A 18 14.00 -8.91 -17.13
CA ASP A 18 13.08 -7.94 -16.56
C ASP A 18 12.81 -6.85 -17.60
N THR A 19 11.55 -6.45 -17.72
CA THR A 19 11.18 -5.36 -18.64
C THR A 19 11.40 -4.04 -17.94
N MET A 20 12.43 -3.31 -18.36
CA MET A 20 12.66 -1.93 -17.93
C MET A 20 12.15 -0.97 -19.00
N VAL A 21 11.38 0.03 -18.57
CA VAL A 21 10.83 1.07 -19.44
C VAL A 21 11.36 2.43 -19.02
N HIS A 22 11.42 3.36 -19.97
CA HIS A 22 11.65 4.77 -19.65
C HIS A 22 10.38 5.38 -19.06
N GLU A 23 10.55 6.42 -18.25
CA GLU A 23 9.42 7.17 -17.70
C GLU A 23 8.55 7.75 -18.81
N TRP A 24 7.24 7.70 -18.62
CA TRP A 24 6.25 8.25 -19.53
C TRP A 24 5.09 8.88 -18.72
N PRO A 25 5.27 10.11 -18.21
CA PRO A 25 4.34 10.76 -17.29
C PRO A 25 2.93 10.94 -17.84
N GLU A 26 2.78 11.20 -19.13
CA GLU A 26 1.49 11.47 -19.79
C GLU A 26 0.52 10.28 -19.74
N VAL A 27 1.02 9.07 -19.46
CA VAL A 27 0.22 7.86 -19.28
C VAL A 27 0.38 7.24 -17.88
N GLY A 28 1.01 7.97 -16.95
CA GLY A 28 1.21 7.53 -15.57
C GLY A 28 2.32 6.51 -15.37
N LEU A 29 3.21 6.27 -16.35
CA LEU A 29 4.35 5.37 -16.19
C LEU A 29 5.54 6.13 -15.58
N ILE A 30 5.38 6.57 -14.34
CA ILE A 30 6.40 7.21 -13.52
C ILE A 30 6.13 6.86 -12.06
N VAL A 31 7.18 6.61 -11.28
CA VAL A 31 7.03 6.09 -9.91
C VAL A 31 6.54 7.17 -8.94
N ALA A 32 7.11 8.36 -9.03
CA ALA A 32 6.79 9.54 -8.23
C ALA A 32 7.32 10.79 -8.95
N ASP A 33 6.94 11.97 -8.46
CA ASP A 33 7.48 13.26 -8.91
C ASP A 33 7.12 13.57 -10.36
N SER A 34 5.90 13.19 -10.78
CA SER A 34 5.42 13.51 -12.11
C SER A 34 5.34 15.03 -12.25
N PRO A 35 5.76 15.60 -13.40
CA PRO A 35 5.48 17.00 -13.71
C PRO A 35 3.98 17.30 -13.80
N LEU A 36 3.13 16.27 -13.88
CA LEU A 36 1.68 16.36 -13.92
C LEU A 36 1.02 16.18 -12.54
N ASP A 37 1.79 15.88 -11.49
CA ASP A 37 1.25 15.77 -10.14
C ASP A 37 0.81 17.16 -9.64
N PRO A 38 -0.34 17.25 -8.94
CA PRO A 38 -0.78 18.52 -8.36
C PRO A 38 0.15 18.99 -7.25
N ARG A 39 0.22 20.31 -7.06
CA ARG A 39 0.90 20.88 -5.89
C ARG A 39 -0.03 20.80 -4.67
N PRO A 40 0.51 20.55 -3.47
CA PRO A 40 -0.32 20.54 -2.26
C PRO A 40 -0.98 21.88 -2.01
N SER A 41 -2.30 21.90 -1.92
CA SER A 41 -3.09 23.05 -1.50
C SER A 41 -4.41 22.62 -0.90
N LEU A 42 -4.99 23.47 -0.06
CA LEU A 42 -6.27 23.20 0.57
C LEU A 42 -6.93 24.52 0.97
N THR A 43 -8.15 24.73 0.51
CA THR A 43 -8.96 25.89 0.90
C THR A 43 -10.24 25.41 1.56
N ILE A 44 -10.51 25.89 2.78
CA ILE A 44 -11.71 25.56 3.56
C ILE A 44 -12.55 26.84 3.75
N ARG A 45 -13.86 26.75 3.55
CA ARG A 45 -14.83 27.81 3.83
C ARG A 45 -16.03 27.23 4.56
N ASP A 46 -16.40 27.83 5.68
CA ASP A 46 -17.56 27.42 6.50
C ASP A 46 -17.57 25.92 6.85
N GLY A 47 -16.39 25.37 7.13
CA GLY A 47 -16.22 23.94 7.46
C GLY A 47 -16.32 23.00 6.26
N VAL A 48 -16.27 23.51 5.03
CA VAL A 48 -16.33 22.73 3.79
C VAL A 48 -15.06 22.98 2.98
N VAL A 49 -14.46 21.91 2.46
CA VAL A 49 -13.34 22.00 1.52
C VAL A 49 -13.87 22.51 0.17
N VAL A 50 -13.38 23.68 -0.27
CA VAL A 50 -13.77 24.32 -1.53
C VAL A 50 -12.72 24.19 -2.63
N GLU A 51 -11.50 23.79 -2.30
CA GLU A 51 -10.42 23.44 -3.21
C GLU A 51 -9.45 22.49 -2.49
N MET A 52 -8.94 21.48 -3.19
CA MET A 52 -7.95 20.53 -2.70
C MET A 52 -6.97 20.18 -3.83
N ASP A 53 -5.67 20.26 -3.55
CA ASP A 53 -4.58 19.93 -4.47
C ASP A 53 -4.74 20.58 -5.86
N GLY A 54 -5.19 21.84 -5.88
CA GLY A 54 -5.38 22.65 -7.08
C GLY A 54 -6.71 22.43 -7.80
N VAL A 55 -7.53 21.47 -7.33
CA VAL A 55 -8.84 21.15 -7.92
C VAL A 55 -9.94 21.89 -7.15
N PRO A 56 -10.68 22.82 -7.79
CA PRO A 56 -11.81 23.47 -7.16
C PRO A 56 -12.96 22.49 -6.94
N ARG A 57 -13.75 22.66 -5.88
CA ARG A 57 -14.83 21.71 -5.51
C ARG A 57 -15.81 21.38 -6.64
N ALA A 58 -16.06 22.34 -7.54
CA ALA A 58 -16.96 22.13 -8.68
C ALA A 58 -16.42 21.15 -9.74
N GLU A 59 -15.10 20.92 -9.75
CA GLU A 59 -14.39 20.05 -10.69
C GLU A 59 -13.90 18.75 -10.03
N MET A 60 -14.11 18.61 -8.73
CA MET A 60 -13.75 17.41 -7.97
C MET A 60 -14.51 16.18 -8.48
N ASP A 61 -13.78 15.09 -8.66
CA ASP A 61 -14.37 13.79 -8.98
C ASP A 61 -14.89 13.06 -7.72
N LEU A 62 -15.30 11.80 -7.88
CA LEU A 62 -15.82 11.00 -6.76
C LEU A 62 -14.77 10.77 -5.66
N LEU A 63 -13.50 10.59 -6.02
CA LEU A 63 -12.41 10.36 -5.06
C LEU A 63 -12.06 11.66 -4.34
N ASP A 64 -11.96 12.77 -5.08
CA ASP A 64 -11.70 14.08 -4.51
C ASP A 64 -12.77 14.46 -3.48
N LEU A 65 -14.06 14.32 -3.85
CA LEU A 65 -15.18 14.59 -2.96
C LEU A 65 -15.17 13.68 -1.73
N PHE A 66 -14.87 12.39 -1.90
CA PHE A 66 -14.80 11.45 -0.78
C PHE A 66 -13.67 11.82 0.20
N ILE A 67 -12.49 12.17 -0.31
CA ILE A 67 -11.37 12.60 0.53
C ILE A 67 -11.70 13.91 1.24
N ALA A 68 -12.20 14.90 0.48
CA ALA A 68 -12.54 16.23 0.97
C ALA A 68 -13.60 16.20 2.09
N ASP A 69 -14.59 15.31 1.97
CA ASP A 69 -15.74 15.28 2.89
C ASP A 69 -15.57 14.23 4.02
N HIS A 70 -14.66 13.26 3.89
CA HIS A 70 -14.57 12.13 4.85
C HIS A 70 -13.18 11.75 5.34
N ALA A 71 -12.10 12.13 4.64
CA ALA A 71 -10.75 11.65 4.98
C ALA A 71 -9.87 12.69 5.68
N LEU A 72 -10.29 13.96 5.74
CA LEU A 72 -9.53 15.06 6.33
C LEU A 72 -10.10 15.48 7.69
N ASP A 73 -9.21 15.62 8.68
CA ASP A 73 -9.50 16.34 9.91
C ASP A 73 -9.38 17.85 9.66
N LEU A 74 -10.50 18.50 9.37
CA LEU A 74 -10.56 19.93 9.06
C LEU A 74 -10.15 20.84 10.22
N ALA A 75 -10.14 20.34 11.47
CA ALA A 75 -9.66 21.11 12.61
C ALA A 75 -8.13 21.22 12.61
N VAL A 76 -7.43 20.19 12.11
CA VAL A 76 -5.96 20.14 12.06
C VAL A 76 -5.42 20.60 10.71
N ALA A 77 -6.20 20.49 9.64
CA ALA A 77 -5.78 20.79 8.28
C ALA A 77 -5.07 22.15 8.08
N PRO A 78 -5.50 23.28 8.70
CA PRO A 78 -4.77 24.54 8.56
C PRO A 78 -3.33 24.49 9.07
N GLU A 79 -3.09 23.82 10.20
CA GLU A 79 -1.76 23.64 10.78
C GLU A 79 -0.92 22.66 9.94
N ALA A 80 -1.52 21.52 9.57
CA ALA A 80 -0.87 20.47 8.80
C ALA A 80 -0.39 20.99 7.42
N MET A 81 -1.25 21.73 6.72
CA MET A 81 -0.92 22.27 5.39
C MET A 81 0.06 23.45 5.44
N ALA A 82 0.06 24.24 6.53
CA ALA A 82 1.02 25.31 6.75
C ALA A 82 2.42 24.81 7.16
N THR A 83 2.49 23.64 7.80
CA THR A 83 3.76 23.02 8.17
C THR A 83 4.47 22.53 6.91
N THR A 84 5.75 22.86 6.74
CA THR A 84 6.50 22.43 5.54
C THR A 84 6.60 20.91 5.48
N SER A 85 6.53 20.35 4.28
CA SER A 85 6.59 18.89 4.09
C SER A 85 7.89 18.30 4.62
N GLU A 86 9.00 19.02 4.44
CA GLU A 86 10.30 18.69 5.03
C GLU A 86 10.28 18.67 6.56
N ALA A 87 9.56 19.59 7.22
CA ALA A 87 9.46 19.58 8.68
C ALA A 87 8.72 18.32 9.17
N ILE A 88 7.60 17.95 8.54
CA ILE A 88 6.88 16.72 8.88
C ILE A 88 7.73 15.48 8.54
N ALA A 89 8.51 15.51 7.46
CA ALA A 89 9.45 14.45 7.10
C ALA A 89 10.52 14.24 8.20
N ARG A 90 11.09 15.32 8.74
CA ARG A 90 12.02 15.24 9.86
C ARG A 90 11.35 14.68 11.12
N MET A 91 10.11 15.07 11.40
CA MET A 91 9.33 14.51 12.52
C MET A 91 9.15 12.99 12.40
N LEU A 92 8.99 12.47 11.17
CA LEU A 92 8.86 11.01 10.94
C LEU A 92 10.07 10.23 11.45
N VAL A 93 11.28 10.77 11.33
CA VAL A 93 12.52 10.10 11.75
C VAL A 93 13.02 10.53 13.14
N ASP A 94 12.55 11.67 13.66
CA ASP A 94 12.97 12.21 14.97
C ASP A 94 12.45 11.37 16.14
N VAL A 95 13.34 10.73 16.90
CA VAL A 95 12.97 9.82 18.00
C VAL A 95 12.21 10.51 19.15
N ASP A 96 12.37 11.82 19.30
CA ASP A 96 11.72 12.58 20.37
C ASP A 96 10.29 13.01 20.00
N VAL A 97 9.92 12.89 18.72
CA VAL A 97 8.56 13.15 18.25
C VAL A 97 7.71 11.88 18.35
N PRO A 98 6.66 11.85 19.19
CA PRO A 98 5.81 10.67 19.34
C PRO A 98 4.94 10.44 18.10
N ARG A 99 4.66 9.17 17.81
CA ARG A 99 3.77 8.75 16.70
C ARG A 99 2.43 9.49 16.71
N ALA A 100 1.84 9.72 17.88
CA ALA A 100 0.53 10.35 18.01
C ALA A 100 0.50 11.77 17.42
N GLU A 101 1.59 12.52 17.58
CA GLU A 101 1.68 13.89 17.05
C GLU A 101 1.75 13.88 15.52
N ILE A 102 2.50 12.94 14.95
CA ILE A 102 2.59 12.77 13.51
C ILE A 102 1.23 12.35 12.95
N VAL A 103 0.54 11.39 13.60
CA VAL A 103 -0.80 10.94 13.19
C VAL A 103 -1.81 12.09 13.19
N ARG A 104 -1.73 12.98 14.18
CA ARG A 104 -2.58 14.19 14.25
C ARG A 104 -2.33 15.12 13.06
N LEU A 105 -1.08 15.37 12.69
CA LEU A 105 -0.76 16.25 11.56
C LEU A 105 -1.16 15.61 10.23
N VAL A 106 -0.81 14.34 10.00
CA VAL A 106 -1.10 13.67 8.72
C VAL A 106 -2.60 13.49 8.47
N SER A 107 -3.45 13.46 9.50
CA SER A 107 -4.91 13.45 9.30
C SER A 107 -5.46 14.76 8.72
N GLY A 108 -4.71 15.86 8.78
CA GLY A 108 -5.05 17.12 8.13
C GLY A 108 -4.38 17.33 6.76
N CYS A 109 -3.55 16.40 6.30
CA CYS A 109 -2.80 16.53 5.04
C CYS A 109 -3.60 16.02 3.83
N THR A 110 -3.53 16.72 2.72
CA THR A 110 -4.05 16.25 1.42
C THR A 110 -3.20 15.11 0.84
N ALA A 111 -3.69 14.46 -0.22
CA ALA A 111 -2.97 13.38 -0.88
C ALA A 111 -1.62 13.86 -1.45
N ALA A 112 -1.59 15.00 -2.15
CA ALA A 112 -0.35 15.56 -2.67
C ALA A 112 0.61 15.93 -1.54
N LYS A 113 0.11 16.45 -0.41
CA LYS A 113 0.92 16.79 0.76
C LYS A 113 1.62 15.55 1.34
N LEU A 114 0.89 14.44 1.48
CA LEU A 114 1.45 13.19 2.01
C LEU A 114 2.56 12.63 1.11
N VAL A 115 2.39 12.68 -0.21
CA VAL A 115 3.43 12.30 -1.17
C VAL A 115 4.64 13.24 -1.04
N GLU A 116 4.42 14.56 -0.97
CA GLU A 116 5.49 15.56 -0.81
C GLU A 116 6.31 15.35 0.47
N ILE A 117 5.68 14.97 1.58
CA ILE A 117 6.38 14.65 2.83
C ILE A 117 7.35 13.48 2.64
N VAL A 118 6.88 12.38 2.04
CA VAL A 118 7.70 11.16 1.88
C VAL A 118 8.86 11.38 0.89
N ARG A 119 8.70 12.29 -0.09
CA ARG A 119 9.76 12.65 -1.05
C ARG A 119 11.01 13.26 -0.42
N HIS A 120 10.91 13.80 0.78
CA HIS A 120 12.07 14.32 1.51
C HIS A 120 12.90 13.24 2.20
N LEU A 121 12.48 11.97 2.14
CA LEU A 121 13.13 10.86 2.83
C LEU A 121 13.87 9.95 1.83
N ASP A 122 15.07 9.52 2.19
CA ASP A 122 15.70 8.36 1.55
C ASP A 122 15.13 7.04 2.10
N VAL A 123 15.55 5.91 1.52
CA VAL A 123 15.03 4.59 1.92
C VAL A 123 15.34 4.21 3.37
N LEU A 124 16.45 4.68 3.95
CA LEU A 124 16.81 4.39 5.34
C LEU A 124 15.94 5.21 6.30
N GLU A 125 15.69 6.47 5.95
CA GLU A 125 14.78 7.35 6.66
C GLU A 125 13.34 6.82 6.59
N MET A 126 12.89 6.36 5.43
CA MET A 126 11.59 5.69 5.28
C MET A 126 11.48 4.44 6.15
N MET A 127 12.53 3.63 6.25
CA MET A 127 12.55 2.45 7.14
C MET A 127 12.43 2.84 8.62
N ALA A 128 13.13 3.89 9.04
CA ALA A 128 13.04 4.42 10.41
C ALA A 128 11.63 4.97 10.71
N ALA A 129 11.10 5.78 9.80
CA ALA A 129 9.74 6.31 9.85
C ALA A 129 8.70 5.19 9.91
N PHE A 130 8.78 4.19 9.02
CA PHE A 130 7.86 3.06 8.97
C PHE A 130 7.87 2.25 10.27
N ARG A 131 9.05 2.05 10.88
CA ARG A 131 9.15 1.39 12.19
C ARG A 131 8.37 2.14 13.27
N LYS A 132 8.45 3.48 13.29
CA LYS A 132 7.72 4.33 14.24
C LYS A 132 6.22 4.37 13.95
N MET A 133 5.85 4.50 12.68
CA MET A 133 4.46 4.72 12.26
C MET A 133 3.60 3.45 12.24
N ARG A 134 4.23 2.27 12.18
CA ARG A 134 3.53 0.97 12.23
C ARG A 134 2.55 0.90 13.40
N VAL A 135 1.29 0.59 13.08
CA VAL A 135 0.18 0.57 14.05
C VAL A 135 0.37 -0.54 15.09
N ARG A 136 0.76 -1.74 14.66
CA ARG A 136 1.00 -2.87 15.57
C ARG A 136 2.46 -2.91 16.02
N ARG A 137 2.67 -3.06 17.33
CA ARG A 137 4.02 -3.19 17.90
C ARG A 137 4.78 -4.36 17.30
N THR A 138 4.17 -5.56 17.34
CA THR A 138 4.75 -6.78 16.78
C THR A 138 4.33 -6.91 15.31
N PRO A 139 5.28 -6.93 14.36
CA PRO A 139 4.95 -7.19 12.97
C PRO A 139 4.41 -8.62 12.83
N ALA A 140 3.54 -8.83 11.85
CA ALA A 140 3.11 -10.16 11.44
C ALA A 140 3.31 -10.32 9.94
N ASN A 141 3.00 -11.50 9.42
CA ASN A 141 3.19 -11.82 8.02
C ASN A 141 1.97 -12.55 7.46
N GLN A 142 1.81 -12.46 6.14
CA GLN A 142 0.74 -13.09 5.38
C GLN A 142 1.34 -14.05 4.34
N ALA A 143 0.68 -15.19 4.09
CA ALA A 143 1.06 -16.13 3.04
C ALA A 143 -0.03 -16.28 2.00
N HIS A 144 0.38 -16.51 0.75
CA HIS A 144 -0.51 -17.05 -0.28
C HIS A 144 -0.51 -18.58 -0.21
N VAL A 145 -1.70 -19.16 -0.20
CA VAL A 145 -1.95 -20.60 -0.23
C VAL A 145 -2.81 -20.89 -1.45
N THR A 146 -2.17 -21.25 -2.56
CA THR A 146 -2.81 -21.49 -3.85
C THR A 146 -2.15 -22.64 -4.57
N ASN A 147 -2.88 -23.33 -5.43
CA ASN A 147 -2.28 -24.24 -6.40
C ASN A 147 -3.04 -24.17 -7.74
N ARG A 148 -2.34 -24.51 -8.82
CA ARG A 148 -2.85 -24.39 -10.20
C ARG A 148 -4.16 -25.15 -10.48
N ARG A 149 -4.49 -26.14 -9.66
CA ARG A 149 -5.69 -26.99 -9.85
C ARG A 149 -6.77 -26.74 -8.81
N GLU A 150 -6.60 -25.74 -7.95
CA GLU A 150 -7.51 -25.44 -6.85
C GLU A 150 -7.79 -26.68 -5.96
N HIS A 151 -6.80 -27.58 -5.85
CA HIS A 151 -6.98 -28.88 -5.21
C HIS A 151 -7.16 -28.70 -3.70
N PRO A 152 -8.35 -28.99 -3.13
CA PRO A 152 -8.70 -28.61 -1.78
C PRO A 152 -7.82 -29.28 -0.72
N ALA A 153 -7.46 -30.55 -0.90
CA ALA A 153 -6.62 -31.22 0.08
C ALA A 153 -5.20 -30.62 0.14
N LEU A 154 -4.70 -30.11 -0.99
CA LEU A 154 -3.39 -29.48 -1.04
C LEU A 154 -3.46 -28.08 -0.40
N LEU A 155 -4.50 -27.30 -0.72
CA LEU A 155 -4.76 -26.02 -0.07
C LEU A 155 -4.85 -26.15 1.46
N ALA A 156 -5.57 -27.16 1.96
CA ALA A 156 -5.68 -27.40 3.40
C ALA A 156 -4.33 -27.79 4.02
N ALA A 157 -3.55 -28.65 3.36
CA ALA A 157 -2.22 -29.04 3.84
C ALA A 157 -1.25 -27.84 3.87
N ASP A 158 -1.16 -27.10 2.78
CA ASP A 158 -0.29 -25.93 2.65
C ASP A 158 -0.70 -24.82 3.65
N ALA A 159 -2.00 -24.61 3.87
CA ALA A 159 -2.49 -23.66 4.86
C ALA A 159 -2.11 -24.07 6.29
N ALA A 160 -2.18 -25.36 6.62
CA ALA A 160 -1.75 -25.88 7.92
C ALA A 160 -0.24 -25.68 8.12
N GLU A 161 0.57 -25.96 7.10
CA GLU A 161 2.01 -25.72 7.14
C GLU A 161 2.34 -24.23 7.28
N ALA A 162 1.68 -23.36 6.50
CA ALA A 162 1.87 -21.92 6.59
C ALA A 162 1.54 -21.40 8.00
N ALA A 163 0.42 -21.84 8.57
CA ALA A 163 0.04 -21.48 9.93
C ALA A 163 1.10 -21.90 10.97
N LEU A 164 1.66 -23.10 10.84
CA LEU A 164 2.76 -23.60 11.70
C LEU A 164 4.07 -22.82 11.51
N ARG A 165 4.36 -22.36 10.29
CA ARG A 165 5.52 -21.50 9.98
C ARG A 165 5.39 -20.08 10.54
N GLY A 166 4.22 -19.71 11.05
CA GLY A 166 4.02 -18.50 11.84
C GLY A 166 3.20 -17.41 11.15
N PHE A 167 2.69 -17.63 9.93
CA PHE A 167 1.83 -16.66 9.24
C PHE A 167 0.57 -16.36 10.07
N ALA A 168 0.22 -15.08 10.19
CA ALA A 168 -0.98 -14.65 10.92
C ALA A 168 -2.23 -14.65 10.04
N GLU A 169 -2.01 -14.55 8.73
CA GLU A 169 -3.05 -14.43 7.72
C GLU A 169 -2.68 -15.34 6.54
N ASN A 170 -3.62 -16.15 6.06
CA ASN A 170 -3.48 -16.97 4.87
C ASN A 170 -4.49 -16.52 3.82
N GLU A 171 -4.04 -16.27 2.61
CA GLU A 171 -4.87 -15.85 1.49
C GLU A 171 -4.88 -16.92 0.40
N THR A 172 -6.04 -17.13 -0.23
CA THR A 172 -6.15 -17.91 -1.46
C THR A 172 -6.85 -17.12 -2.54
N THR A 173 -6.72 -17.57 -3.78
CA THR A 173 -7.50 -17.11 -4.94
C THR A 173 -7.66 -18.29 -5.90
N VAL A 174 -8.34 -18.08 -7.02
CA VAL A 174 -8.70 -19.13 -7.96
C VAL A 174 -8.42 -18.74 -9.40
N GLY A 175 -7.94 -19.70 -10.20
CA GLY A 175 -7.96 -19.58 -11.66
C GLY A 175 -9.35 -19.82 -12.23
N VAL A 176 -10.18 -20.61 -11.54
CA VAL A 176 -11.59 -20.86 -11.90
C VAL A 176 -12.51 -20.37 -10.80
N ALA A 177 -13.26 -19.29 -11.06
CA ALA A 177 -14.12 -18.60 -10.09
C ALA A 177 -15.03 -19.52 -9.26
N ARG A 178 -15.60 -20.57 -9.88
CA ARG A 178 -16.51 -21.52 -9.21
C ARG A 178 -15.86 -22.34 -8.09
N TYR A 179 -14.53 -22.41 -8.04
CA TYR A 179 -13.82 -23.08 -6.95
C TYR A 179 -13.68 -22.22 -5.69
N ALA A 180 -13.98 -20.92 -5.75
CA ALA A 180 -13.76 -20.00 -4.63
C ALA A 180 -14.33 -20.51 -3.29
N PRO A 181 -15.57 -21.02 -3.20
CA PRO A 181 -16.10 -21.53 -1.93
C PRO A 181 -15.30 -22.72 -1.38
N LEU A 182 -14.86 -23.61 -2.26
CA LEU A 182 -14.10 -24.79 -1.86
C LEU A 182 -12.66 -24.45 -1.48
N SER A 183 -12.03 -23.50 -2.20
CA SER A 183 -10.71 -22.98 -1.87
C SER A 183 -10.72 -22.25 -0.53
N ALA A 184 -11.70 -21.36 -0.32
CA ALA A 184 -11.89 -20.64 0.95
C ALA A 184 -12.09 -21.62 2.12
N LEU A 185 -12.96 -22.63 1.95
CA LEU A 185 -13.19 -23.65 2.96
C LEU A 185 -11.92 -24.45 3.27
N ALA A 186 -11.18 -24.85 2.23
CA ALA A 186 -9.96 -25.64 2.39
C ALA A 186 -8.90 -24.89 3.21
N ILE A 187 -8.62 -23.62 2.88
CA ILE A 187 -7.63 -22.84 3.63
C ILE A 187 -8.12 -22.49 5.03
N LEU A 188 -9.43 -22.29 5.24
CA LEU A 188 -9.97 -22.07 6.57
C LEU A 188 -9.69 -23.29 7.46
N VAL A 189 -10.07 -24.48 7.00
CA VAL A 189 -9.83 -25.73 7.73
C VAL A 189 -8.34 -25.94 7.97
N GLY A 190 -7.52 -25.86 6.92
CA GLY A 190 -6.08 -26.05 7.02
C GLY A 190 -5.41 -25.09 8.00
N SER A 191 -5.72 -23.80 7.90
CA SER A 191 -5.14 -22.77 8.77
C SER A 191 -5.46 -23.03 10.24
N GLN A 192 -6.71 -23.39 10.55
CA GLN A 192 -7.11 -23.69 11.93
C GLN A 192 -6.49 -24.99 12.47
N VAL A 193 -6.22 -25.97 11.59
CA VAL A 193 -5.49 -27.20 11.96
C VAL A 193 -4.04 -26.90 12.29
N GLY A 194 -3.37 -26.05 11.51
CA GLY A 194 -1.97 -25.69 11.76
C GLY A 194 -1.77 -24.84 13.01
N ARG A 195 -2.53 -23.74 13.12
CA ARG A 195 -2.51 -22.87 14.32
C ARG A 195 -3.85 -22.14 14.45
N GLY A 196 -4.60 -22.46 15.51
CA GLY A 196 -5.86 -21.77 15.82
C GLY A 196 -5.67 -20.25 15.88
N GLY A 197 -6.59 -19.51 15.25
CA GLY A 197 -6.61 -18.04 15.24
C GLY A 197 -5.93 -17.39 14.03
N VAL A 198 -5.42 -18.18 13.07
CA VAL A 198 -4.98 -17.62 11.77
C VAL A 198 -6.20 -17.13 10.99
N LEU A 199 -6.12 -15.89 10.48
CA LEU A 199 -7.18 -15.32 9.64
C LEU A 199 -7.05 -15.85 8.22
N THR A 200 -8.18 -15.98 7.52
CA THR A 200 -8.20 -16.49 6.14
C THR A 200 -9.03 -15.62 5.23
N GLN A 201 -8.57 -15.43 3.99
CA GLN A 201 -9.30 -14.69 2.97
C GLN A 201 -9.25 -15.40 1.60
N CYS A 202 -10.28 -15.19 0.79
CA CYS A 202 -10.32 -15.65 -0.60
C CYS A 202 -10.52 -14.44 -1.51
N ALA A 203 -9.45 -14.02 -2.19
CA ALA A 203 -9.45 -12.86 -3.07
C ALA A 203 -10.13 -13.20 -4.40
N VAL A 204 -11.37 -12.72 -4.55
CA VAL A 204 -12.23 -12.87 -5.73
C VAL A 204 -13.02 -11.58 -5.95
N GLU A 205 -13.90 -11.54 -6.94
CA GLU A 205 -14.79 -10.40 -7.20
C GLU A 205 -15.56 -9.97 -5.94
N GLU A 206 -15.68 -8.67 -5.71
CA GLU A 206 -16.14 -8.08 -4.44
C GLU A 206 -17.52 -8.60 -4.00
N GLY A 207 -18.48 -8.69 -4.93
CA GLY A 207 -19.81 -9.23 -4.68
C GLY A 207 -19.84 -10.72 -4.33
N VAL A 208 -18.85 -11.49 -4.79
CA VAL A 208 -18.64 -12.89 -4.38
C VAL A 208 -17.89 -12.97 -3.05
N SER A 209 -16.86 -12.16 -2.84
CA SER A 209 -16.03 -12.14 -1.63
C SER A 209 -16.84 -11.81 -0.38
N LEU A 210 -17.83 -10.92 -0.52
CA LEU A 210 -18.71 -10.49 0.57
C LEU A 210 -19.79 -11.52 0.96
N ARG A 211 -20.12 -12.47 0.07
CA ARG A 211 -21.21 -13.44 0.26
C ARG A 211 -20.74 -14.71 0.98
#